data_AF-A0A6A6MNF9-F1
#
_entry.id   AF-A0A6A6MNF9-F1
#
_cell.length_a   1.000
_cell.length_b   1.000
_cell.length_c   1.000
_cell.angle_alpha   90.00
_cell.angle_beta   90.00
_cell.angle_gamma   90.00
#
_symmetry.space_group_name_H-M   'P 1'
#
loop_
_entity.id
_entity.type
_entity.pdbx_description
1 polymer ?
#
loop_
_entity_poly.entity_id
_entity_poly.type
_entity_poly.pdbx_seq_one_letter_code
_entity_poly.pdbx_strand_id
1 'polypeptide(L)'
;MESVSLTVCTPCLYRYRLGDVVKVMGYHNSTPELKFVYRRSLLTINIDKNTEKDLQLSVEEAARLLAEEKLELVDFSSIVDLSTDPGHYVIFWEINGEPTEEVLQECCNCLDRSFLDAGYISSRKINAIGPLELRVVRRGTFQKILYHYLGLGAAVSQFKTPRCIGPANNVVLQILSSNVAKTYRSNAF
;
A
#
# COMPACT_ATOMS: atom_id res chain seq x y z
N MET A 1 -15.16 -10.43 21.91
CA MET A 1 -14.65 -11.59 21.14
C MET A 1 -13.45 -11.13 20.36
N GLU A 2 -12.29 -11.71 20.66
CA GLU A 2 -11.00 -11.35 20.07
C GLU A 2 -10.81 -11.99 18.69
N SER A 3 -10.12 -11.29 17.79
CA SER A 3 -9.72 -11.82 16.49
C SER A 3 -8.50 -12.72 16.65
N VAL A 4 -8.44 -13.83 15.92
CA VAL A 4 -7.36 -14.82 16.01
C VAL A 4 -6.61 -14.96 14.68
N SER A 5 -5.30 -15.22 14.75
CA SER A 5 -4.47 -15.47 13.57
C SER A 5 -4.45 -16.96 13.24
N LEU A 6 -4.67 -17.32 11.98
CA LEU A 6 -4.62 -18.71 11.55
C LEU A 6 -3.18 -19.22 11.37
N THR A 7 -2.95 -20.43 11.87
CA THR A 7 -1.72 -21.20 11.69
C THR A 7 -2.10 -22.59 11.21
N VAL A 8 -1.39 -23.10 10.19
CA VAL A 8 -1.69 -24.41 9.59
C VAL A 8 -0.55 -25.41 9.82
N CYS A 9 -0.94 -26.67 10.04
CA CYS A 9 -0.05 -27.82 10.04
C CYS A 9 -0.50 -28.78 8.93
N THR A 10 0.25 -28.87 7.83
CA THR A 10 0.08 -29.87 6.77
C THR A 10 1.39 -30.65 6.58
N PRO A 11 1.44 -31.75 5.81
CA PRO A 11 2.65 -32.58 5.65
C PRO A 11 3.93 -31.80 5.25
N CYS A 12 3.80 -30.63 4.63
CA CYS A 12 4.92 -29.79 4.21
C CYS A 12 4.97 -28.41 4.91
N LEU A 13 4.00 -28.07 5.76
CA LEU A 13 3.89 -26.77 6.42
C LEU A 13 3.67 -26.98 7.91
N TYR A 14 4.72 -26.84 8.72
CA TYR A 14 4.62 -27.05 10.17
C TYR A 14 4.47 -25.72 10.92
N ARG A 15 3.34 -25.54 11.61
CA ARG A 15 2.99 -24.32 12.37
C ARG A 15 3.16 -23.05 11.52
N TYR A 16 2.80 -23.13 10.24
CA TYR A 16 2.96 -22.04 9.29
C TYR A 16 1.89 -20.97 9.52
N ARG A 17 2.32 -19.72 9.74
CA ARG A 17 1.41 -18.58 9.91
C ARG A 17 0.87 -18.16 8.54
N LEU A 18 -0.42 -18.39 8.30
CA LEU A 18 -1.06 -18.03 7.03
C LEU A 18 -1.11 -16.51 6.80
N GLY A 19 -1.11 -15.74 7.89
CA GLY A 19 -1.31 -14.30 7.88
C GLY A 19 -2.78 -13.91 7.90
N ASP A 20 -3.71 -14.86 7.78
CA ASP A 20 -5.15 -14.61 7.84
C ASP A 20 -5.60 -14.36 9.28
N VAL A 21 -6.36 -13.28 9.47
CA VAL A 21 -7.01 -12.91 10.72
C VAL A 21 -8.51 -13.17 10.55
N VAL A 22 -9.04 -13.98 11.46
CA VAL A 22 -10.44 -14.40 11.46
C VAL A 22 -11.10 -14.09 12.79
N LYS A 23 -12.43 -13.96 12.77
CA LYS A 23 -13.26 -13.82 13.96
C LYS A 23 -14.16 -15.04 14.08
N VAL A 24 -14.20 -15.65 15.26
CA VAL A 24 -15.15 -16.72 15.56
C VAL A 24 -16.54 -16.09 15.73
N MET A 25 -17.48 -16.47 14.86
CA MET A 25 -18.85 -15.95 14.89
C MET A 25 -19.80 -16.85 15.67
N GLY A 26 -19.46 -18.12 15.78
CA GLY A 26 -20.27 -19.15 16.39
C GLY A 26 -19.64 -20.52 16.19
N TYR A 27 -20.43 -21.55 16.46
CA TYR A 27 -20.03 -22.94 16.26
C TYR A 27 -21.18 -23.69 15.61
N HIS A 28 -20.87 -24.42 14.54
CA HIS A 28 -21.74 -25.45 14.02
C HIS A 28 -21.35 -26.77 14.67
N ASN A 29 -22.11 -27.19 15.68
CA ASN A 29 -21.76 -28.27 16.60
C ASN A 29 -20.40 -27.99 17.29
N SER A 30 -19.37 -28.76 16.94
CA SER A 30 -18.01 -28.61 17.48
C SER A 30 -17.06 -27.87 16.53
N THR A 31 -17.52 -27.49 15.34
CA THR A 31 -16.70 -26.81 14.32
C THR A 31 -16.87 -25.30 14.42
N PRO A 32 -15.80 -24.51 14.57
CA PRO A 32 -15.90 -23.05 14.64
C PRO A 32 -16.32 -22.45 13.29
N GLU A 33 -17.29 -21.54 13.33
CA GLU A 33 -17.66 -20.73 12.17
C GLU A 33 -16.82 -19.45 12.16
N LEU A 34 -16.05 -19.26 11.08
CA LEU A 34 -15.06 -18.20 10.97
C LEU A 34 -15.54 -17.15 9.98
N LYS A 35 -15.59 -15.89 10.43
CA LYS A 35 -15.68 -14.73 9.53
C LYS A 35 -14.27 -14.23 9.23
N PHE A 36 -13.91 -14.24 7.95
CA PHE A 36 -12.67 -13.62 7.50
C PHE A 36 -12.71 -12.12 7.80
N VAL A 37 -11.64 -11.60 8.41
CA VAL A 37 -11.51 -10.16 8.71
C VAL A 37 -10.54 -9.53 7.72
N TYR A 38 -9.30 -9.98 7.70
CA TYR A 38 -8.27 -9.52 6.76
C TYR A 38 -7.09 -10.49 6.72
N ARG A 39 -6.26 -10.41 5.66
CA ARG A 39 -4.94 -11.02 5.64
C ARG A 39 -3.90 -9.96 5.97
N ARG A 40 -2.89 -10.29 6.76
CA ARG A 40 -1.81 -9.36 7.14
C ARG A 40 -0.92 -8.92 5.96
N SER A 41 -1.16 -9.40 4.74
CA SER A 41 -0.54 -8.83 3.54
C SER A 41 -1.26 -7.52 3.20
N LEU A 42 -0.56 -6.40 3.41
CA LEU A 42 -1.15 -5.07 3.31
C LEU A 42 -1.41 -4.63 1.85
N LEU A 43 -0.82 -5.29 0.85
CA LEU A 43 -0.85 -4.92 -0.57
C LEU A 43 -1.41 -6.04 -1.45
N THR A 44 -2.72 -6.29 -1.35
CA THR A 44 -3.40 -7.25 -2.23
C THR A 44 -4.78 -6.71 -2.60
N ILE A 45 -5.06 -6.58 -3.90
CA ILE A 45 -6.39 -6.23 -4.42
C ILE A 45 -7.12 -7.49 -4.90
N ASN A 46 -6.40 -8.40 -5.55
CA ASN A 46 -6.96 -9.62 -6.14
C ASN A 46 -6.10 -10.85 -5.78
N ILE A 47 -5.57 -11.57 -6.77
CA ILE A 47 -4.65 -12.71 -6.56
C ILE A 47 -3.20 -12.26 -6.31
N ASP A 48 -2.95 -10.96 -6.40
CA ASP A 48 -1.62 -10.39 -6.36
C ASP A 48 -1.02 -10.42 -4.94
N LYS A 49 0.25 -10.79 -4.85
CA LYS A 49 0.95 -10.98 -3.58
C LYS A 49 2.05 -9.97 -3.41
N ASN A 50 1.74 -8.71 -3.65
CA ASN A 50 2.72 -7.65 -3.48
C ASN A 50 3.10 -7.53 -2.01
N THR A 51 4.41 -7.50 -1.76
CA THR A 51 4.97 -7.27 -0.43
C THR A 51 5.39 -5.81 -0.29
N GLU A 52 5.59 -5.37 0.95
CA GLU A 52 6.18 -4.05 1.22
C GLU A 52 7.54 -3.89 0.53
N LYS A 53 8.29 -4.98 0.36
CA LYS A 53 9.57 -4.99 -0.35
C LYS A 53 9.39 -4.74 -1.85
N ASP A 54 8.36 -5.32 -2.47
CA ASP A 54 8.10 -5.11 -3.90
C ASP A 54 7.68 -3.67 -4.18
N LEU A 55 6.89 -3.08 -3.27
CA LEU A 55 6.57 -1.66 -3.32
C LEU A 55 7.83 -0.79 -3.17
N GLN A 56 8.70 -1.10 -2.19
CA GLN A 56 9.95 -0.37 -1.97
C GLN A 56 10.83 -0.41 -3.23
N LEU A 57 11.01 -1.58 -3.85
CA LEU A 57 11.78 -1.72 -5.09
C LEU A 57 11.16 -0.95 -6.26
N SER A 58 9.83 -0.98 -6.38
CA SER A 58 9.12 -0.25 -7.43
C SER A 58 9.29 1.26 -7.29
N VAL A 59 9.24 1.75 -6.05
CA VAL A 59 9.49 3.16 -5.73
C VAL A 59 10.94 3.55 -5.98
N GLU A 60 11.91 2.71 -5.62
CA GLU A 60 13.33 2.95 -5.89
C GLU A 60 13.63 3.09 -7.38
N GLU A 61 13.04 2.20 -8.21
CA GLU A 61 13.22 2.26 -9.66
C GLU A 61 12.62 3.54 -10.26
N ALA A 62 11.41 3.90 -9.85
CA ALA A 62 10.77 5.12 -10.33
C ALA A 62 11.44 6.39 -9.79
N ALA A 63 11.95 6.37 -8.55
CA ALA A 63 12.68 7.49 -7.97
C ALA A 63 14.01 7.77 -8.69
N ARG A 64 14.56 6.79 -9.42
CA ARG A 64 15.74 7.00 -10.26
C ARG A 64 15.49 8.04 -11.36
N LEU A 65 14.25 8.11 -11.88
CA LEU A 65 13.85 9.12 -12.86
C LEU A 65 13.85 10.54 -12.24
N LEU A 66 13.45 10.67 -10.97
CA LEU A 66 13.55 11.93 -10.24
C LEU A 66 15.01 12.34 -10.01
N ALA A 67 15.88 11.37 -9.72
CA ALA A 67 17.30 11.62 -9.50
C ALA A 67 18.00 12.20 -10.74
N GLU A 68 17.55 11.87 -11.95
CA GLU A 68 18.05 12.46 -13.20
C GLU A 68 17.77 13.98 -13.28
N GLU A 69 16.68 14.46 -12.67
CA GLU A 69 16.36 15.89 -12.51
C GLU A 69 16.99 16.54 -11.26
N LYS A 70 17.85 15.81 -10.52
CA LYS A 70 18.40 16.23 -9.22
C LYS A 70 17.33 16.49 -8.15
N LEU A 71 16.22 15.76 -8.25
CA LEU A 71 15.14 15.77 -7.27
C LEU A 71 15.22 14.51 -6.42
N GLU A 72 14.79 14.61 -5.17
CA GLU A 72 14.84 13.50 -4.21
C GLU A 72 13.45 13.18 -3.69
N LEU A 73 13.13 11.89 -3.63
CA LEU A 73 11.96 11.40 -2.92
C LEU A 73 12.24 11.46 -1.41
N VAL A 74 11.46 12.25 -0.68
CA VAL A 74 11.60 12.45 0.77
C VAL A 74 11.03 11.24 1.53
N ASP A 75 9.77 10.91 1.24
CA ASP A 75 9.11 9.76 1.86
C ASP A 75 7.91 9.32 0.99
N PHE A 76 7.42 8.11 1.25
CA PHE A 76 6.29 7.55 0.51
C PHE A 76 5.43 6.60 1.35
N SER A 77 4.18 6.45 0.93
CA SER A 77 3.25 5.45 1.44
C SER A 77 2.28 5.02 0.35
N SER A 78 1.45 4.03 0.63
CA SER A 78 0.51 3.46 -0.33
C SER A 78 -0.80 3.09 0.34
N ILE A 79 -1.87 3.06 -0.45
CA ILE A 79 -3.16 2.53 -0.07
C ILE A 79 -3.72 1.69 -1.21
N VAL A 80 -4.64 0.82 -0.84
CA VAL A 80 -5.50 0.10 -1.78
C VAL A 80 -6.85 0.80 -1.81
N ASP A 81 -7.21 1.37 -2.95
CA ASP A 81 -8.50 2.04 -3.15
C ASP A 81 -9.50 1.05 -3.78
N LEU A 82 -10.47 0.63 -2.97
CA LEU A 82 -11.56 -0.27 -3.38
C LEU A 82 -12.88 0.50 -3.57
N SER A 83 -12.86 1.84 -3.54
CA SER A 83 -14.05 2.65 -3.82
C SER A 83 -14.36 2.73 -5.32
N THR A 84 -13.39 2.42 -6.17
CA THR A 84 -13.54 2.33 -7.62
C THR A 84 -13.72 0.88 -8.06
N ASP A 85 -14.36 0.69 -9.21
CA ASP A 85 -14.47 -0.60 -9.89
C ASP A 85 -13.86 -0.50 -11.30
N PRO A 86 -12.73 -1.18 -11.59
CA PRO A 86 -11.94 -2.01 -10.68
C PRO A 86 -11.20 -1.19 -9.61
N GLY A 87 -10.91 -1.82 -8.46
CA GLY A 87 -10.06 -1.25 -7.41
C GLY A 87 -8.62 -1.06 -7.90
N HIS A 88 -7.90 -0.09 -7.36
CA HIS A 88 -6.55 0.26 -7.82
C HIS A 88 -5.60 0.64 -6.69
N TYR A 89 -4.31 0.60 -6.98
CA TYR A 89 -3.26 1.02 -6.05
C TYR A 89 -3.06 2.53 -6.13
N VAL A 90 -2.95 3.16 -4.97
CA VAL A 90 -2.62 4.58 -4.86
C VAL A 90 -1.32 4.70 -4.09
N ILE A 91 -0.32 5.35 -4.68
CA ILE A 91 0.98 5.61 -4.06
C ILE A 91 1.13 7.10 -3.81
N PHE A 92 1.50 7.47 -2.60
CA PHE A 92 1.73 8.85 -2.17
C PHE A 92 3.22 9.15 -2.11
N TRP A 93 3.65 10.20 -2.80
CA TRP A 93 5.05 10.64 -2.82
C TRP A 93 5.19 12.06 -2.27
N GLU A 94 6.09 12.24 -1.32
CA GLU A 94 6.58 13.56 -0.91
C GLU A 94 7.95 13.78 -1.55
N ILE A 95 8.09 14.80 -2.39
CA ILE A 95 9.30 15.06 -3.19
C ILE A 95 9.91 16.40 -2.76
N ASN A 96 11.25 16.47 -2.77
CA ASN A 96 11.97 17.71 -2.53
C ASN A 96 12.12 18.50 -3.83
N GLY A 97 11.09 19.27 -4.18
CA GLY A 97 11.06 20.14 -5.36
C GLY A 97 9.79 19.93 -6.18
N GLU A 98 9.77 20.50 -7.39
CA GLU A 98 8.63 20.41 -8.31
C GLU A 98 9.11 19.80 -9.64
N PRO A 99 8.96 18.47 -9.81
CA PRO A 99 9.26 17.83 -11.08
C PRO A 99 8.26 18.26 -12.16
N THR A 100 8.69 18.12 -13.42
CA THR A 100 7.81 18.33 -14.58
C THR A 100 6.68 17.30 -14.60
N GLU A 101 5.56 17.64 -15.26
CA GLU A 101 4.40 16.73 -15.30
C GLU A 101 4.69 15.48 -16.12
N GLU A 102 5.55 15.61 -17.13
CA GLU A 102 6.04 14.52 -17.96
C GLU A 102 6.84 13.51 -17.14
N VAL A 103 7.74 13.97 -16.26
CA VAL A 103 8.52 13.09 -15.39
C VAL A 103 7.65 12.42 -14.34
N LEU A 104 6.68 13.13 -13.75
CA LEU A 104 5.74 12.53 -12.80
C LEU A 104 4.86 11.46 -13.46
N GLN A 105 4.41 11.71 -14.68
CA GLN A 105 3.66 10.74 -15.46
C GLN A 105 4.51 9.50 -15.77
N GLU A 106 5.78 9.66 -16.16
CA GLU A 106 6.66 8.52 -16.41
C GLU A 106 7.05 7.79 -15.12
N CYS A 107 7.20 8.49 -13.99
CA CYS A 107 7.34 7.86 -12.68
C CYS A 107 6.13 6.99 -12.35
N CYS A 108 4.91 7.48 -12.61
CA CYS A 108 3.67 6.71 -12.41
C CYS A 108 3.64 5.45 -13.28
N ASN A 109 4.08 5.55 -14.54
CA ASN A 109 4.18 4.43 -15.46
C ASN A 109 5.25 3.42 -15.03
N CYS A 110 6.40 3.92 -14.58
CA CYS A 110 7.49 3.13 -14.06
C CYS A 110 7.05 2.35 -12.82
N LEU A 111 6.35 2.99 -11.87
CA LEU A 111 5.76 2.33 -10.71
C LEU A 111 4.85 1.16 -11.11
N ASP A 112 3.96 1.36 -12.08
CA ASP A 112 3.03 0.31 -12.54
C ASP A 112 3.78 -0.86 -13.21
N ARG A 113 4.84 -0.58 -13.98
CA ARG A 113 5.66 -1.61 -14.66
C ARG A 113 6.60 -2.37 -13.71
N SER A 114 7.06 -1.73 -12.64
CA SER A 114 8.03 -2.31 -11.71
C SER A 114 7.44 -3.35 -10.76
N PHE A 115 6.11 -3.47 -10.68
CA PHE A 115 5.47 -4.60 -10.00
C PHE A 115 5.64 -5.89 -10.80
N LEU A 116 6.59 -6.73 -10.38
CA LEU A 116 6.94 -7.98 -11.05
C LEU A 116 6.05 -9.18 -10.68
N ASP A 117 5.11 -9.02 -9.73
CA ASP A 117 4.21 -10.09 -9.34
C ASP A 117 3.33 -10.51 -10.52
N ALA A 118 3.34 -11.81 -10.84
CA ALA A 118 2.57 -12.36 -11.95
C ALA A 118 1.06 -12.14 -11.76
N GLY A 119 0.57 -12.18 -10.51
CA GLY A 119 -0.83 -11.91 -10.18
C GLY A 119 -1.22 -10.47 -10.48
N TYR A 120 -0.35 -9.51 -10.13
CA TYR A 120 -0.53 -8.10 -10.46
C TYR A 120 -0.58 -7.87 -11.97
N ILE A 121 0.45 -8.35 -12.69
CA ILE A 121 0.57 -8.15 -14.15
C ILE A 121 -0.63 -8.77 -14.89
N SER A 122 -1.02 -9.99 -14.55
CA SER A 122 -2.18 -10.66 -15.14
C SER A 122 -3.47 -9.89 -14.84
N SER A 123 -3.65 -9.42 -13.60
CA SER A 123 -4.87 -8.70 -13.20
C SER A 123 -4.99 -7.32 -13.85
N ARG A 124 -3.87 -6.58 -14.01
CA ARG A 124 -3.84 -5.32 -14.75
C ARG A 124 -4.17 -5.51 -16.22
N LYS A 125 -3.64 -6.55 -16.88
CA LYS A 125 -3.91 -6.86 -18.29
C LYS A 125 -5.37 -7.20 -18.59
N ILE A 126 -6.07 -7.83 -17.65
CA ILE A 126 -7.49 -8.18 -17.80
C ILE A 126 -8.42 -7.10 -17.20
N ASN A 127 -7.89 -5.94 -16.80
CA ASN A 127 -8.62 -4.87 -16.12
C ASN A 127 -9.35 -5.30 -14.83
N ALA A 128 -8.86 -6.33 -14.14
CA ALA A 128 -9.34 -6.70 -12.81
C ALA A 128 -8.73 -5.80 -11.70
N ILE A 129 -7.61 -5.14 -11.99
CA ILE A 129 -7.03 -4.07 -11.16
C ILE A 129 -6.95 -2.81 -12.04
N GLY A 130 -7.45 -1.69 -11.51
CA GLY A 130 -7.41 -0.39 -12.19
C GLY A 130 -6.00 0.19 -12.31
N PRO A 131 -5.82 1.26 -13.10
CA PRO A 131 -4.52 1.90 -13.27
C PRO A 131 -3.97 2.42 -11.95
N LEU A 132 -2.68 2.15 -11.71
CA LEU A 132 -1.97 2.67 -10.56
C LEU A 132 -2.04 4.20 -10.57
N GLU A 133 -2.35 4.77 -9.41
CA GLU A 133 -2.49 6.21 -9.22
C GLU A 133 -1.34 6.73 -8.36
N LEU A 134 -0.56 7.66 -8.89
CA LEU A 134 0.46 8.39 -8.16
C LEU A 134 -0.11 9.73 -7.67
N ARG A 135 -0.12 9.93 -6.36
CA ARG A 135 -0.52 11.19 -5.70
C ARG A 135 0.70 11.87 -5.11
N VAL A 136 1.08 13.01 -5.67
CA VAL A 136 2.15 13.84 -5.12
C VAL A 136 1.57 14.67 -3.99
N VAL A 137 2.13 14.54 -2.79
CA VAL A 137 1.72 15.29 -1.60
C VAL A 137 2.66 16.46 -1.34
N ARG A 138 2.13 17.49 -0.66
CA ARG A 138 2.92 18.66 -0.26
C ARG A 138 4.02 18.28 0.72
N ARG A 139 5.12 19.02 0.70
CA ARG A 139 6.21 18.87 1.66
C ARG A 139 5.72 19.08 3.11
N GLY A 140 6.22 18.25 4.02
CA GLY A 140 5.81 18.20 5.43
C GLY A 140 4.55 17.36 5.68
N THR A 141 4.01 16.64 4.68
CA THR A 141 2.85 15.78 4.89
C THR A 141 3.20 14.59 5.77
N PHE A 142 4.32 13.91 5.52
CA PHE A 142 4.78 12.82 6.37
C PHE A 142 5.24 13.30 7.75
N GLN A 143 5.69 14.56 7.86
CA GLN A 143 5.95 15.19 9.15
C GLN A 143 4.65 15.37 9.98
N LYS A 144 3.53 15.73 9.35
CA LYS A 144 2.22 15.78 10.03
C LYS A 144 1.77 14.39 10.50
N ILE A 145 2.03 13.35 9.70
CA ILE A 145 1.75 11.96 10.09
C ILE A 145 2.60 11.58 11.32
N LEU A 146 3.90 11.91 11.31
CA LEU A 146 4.76 11.72 12.48
C LEU A 146 4.19 12.42 13.71
N TYR A 147 3.84 13.71 13.63
CA TYR A 147 3.27 14.45 14.77
C TYR A 147 1.96 13.84 15.28
N HIS A 148 1.12 13.31 14.40
CA HIS A 148 -0.09 12.58 14.79
C HIS A 148 0.25 11.36 15.66
N TYR A 149 1.23 10.54 15.26
CA TYR A 149 1.66 9.38 16.05
C TYR A 149 2.36 9.76 17.36
N LEU A 150 3.12 10.86 17.38
CA LEU A 150 3.71 11.38 18.62
C LEU A 150 2.62 11.82 19.62
N GLY A 151 1.56 12.45 19.13
CA GLY A 151 0.40 12.80 19.96
C GLY A 151 -0.33 11.61 20.57
N LEU A 152 -0.22 10.42 19.96
CA LEU A 152 -0.74 9.16 20.48
C LEU A 152 0.21 8.46 21.48
N GLY A 153 1.35 9.09 21.82
CA GLY A 153 2.32 8.56 22.77
C GLY A 153 3.39 7.65 22.15
N ALA A 154 3.54 7.63 20.83
CA ALA A 154 4.64 6.91 20.18
C ALA A 154 5.98 7.60 20.47
N ALA A 155 7.02 6.80 20.76
CA ALA A 155 8.37 7.33 20.89
C ALA A 155 8.93 7.75 19.52
N VAL A 156 9.49 8.95 19.43
CA VAL A 156 10.08 9.50 18.18
C VAL A 156 11.09 8.55 17.56
N SER A 157 11.92 7.90 18.38
CA SER A 157 12.97 6.97 17.95
C SER A 157 12.45 5.65 17.38
N GLN A 158 11.18 5.33 17.60
CA GLN A 158 10.55 4.08 17.14
C GLN A 158 9.61 4.29 15.95
N PHE A 159 9.33 5.54 15.60
CA PHE A 159 8.40 5.82 14.52
C PHE A 159 9.02 5.46 13.17
N LYS A 160 8.31 4.62 12.42
CA LYS A 160 8.54 4.38 11.00
C LYS A 160 7.24 4.68 10.26
N THR A 161 7.34 5.44 9.16
CA THR A 161 6.21 5.69 8.28
C THR A 161 5.66 4.36 7.77
N PRO A 162 4.36 4.07 7.95
CA PRO A 162 3.77 2.86 7.38
C PRO A 162 3.81 2.94 5.86
N ARG A 163 4.43 1.94 5.21
CA ARG A 163 4.52 1.87 3.74
C ARG A 163 3.20 1.53 3.06
N CYS A 164 2.32 0.86 3.77
CA CYS A 164 0.95 0.63 3.36
C CYS A 164 0.00 0.98 4.50
N ILE A 165 -0.97 1.84 4.21
CA ILE A 165 -1.95 2.30 5.17
C ILE A 165 -3.24 1.53 4.93
N GLY A 166 -3.64 0.76 5.96
CA GLY A 166 -4.91 0.04 5.93
C GLY A 166 -6.11 0.98 5.99
N PRO A 167 -7.28 0.53 5.49
CA PRO A 167 -8.50 1.35 5.41
C PRO A 167 -9.04 1.81 6.77
N ALA A 168 -8.62 1.18 7.87
CA ALA A 168 -9.02 1.55 9.23
C ALA A 168 -8.34 2.83 9.75
N ASN A 169 -7.27 3.32 9.10
CA ASN A 169 -6.47 4.44 9.61
C ASN A 169 -6.95 5.79 9.05
N ASN A 170 -8.19 6.15 9.39
CA ASN A 170 -8.90 7.30 8.81
C ASN A 170 -8.17 8.64 8.97
N VAL A 171 -7.47 8.87 10.08
CA VAL A 171 -6.78 10.14 10.34
C VAL A 171 -5.59 10.32 9.39
N VAL A 172 -4.79 9.27 9.22
CA VAL A 172 -3.64 9.30 8.29
C VAL A 172 -4.13 9.44 6.85
N LEU A 173 -5.21 8.73 6.48
CA LEU A 173 -5.84 8.89 5.16
C LEU A 173 -6.34 10.32 4.93
N GLN A 174 -6.94 10.97 5.93
CA GLN A 174 -7.35 12.37 5.83
C GLN A 174 -6.15 13.32 5.67
N ILE A 175 -5.06 13.10 6.40
CA ILE A 175 -3.83 13.88 6.25
C ILE A 175 -3.29 13.74 4.83
N LEU A 176 -3.21 12.53 4.29
CA LEU A 176 -2.73 12.30 2.92
C LEU A 176 -3.65 12.95 1.89
N SER A 177 -4.96 12.65 1.92
CA SER A 177 -5.94 13.16 0.97
C SER A 177 -6.05 14.68 0.96
N SER A 178 -5.93 15.34 2.12
CA SER A 178 -5.99 16.81 2.21
C SER A 178 -4.73 17.53 1.74
N ASN A 179 -3.60 16.83 1.64
CA ASN A 179 -2.32 17.40 1.21
C ASN A 179 -1.89 16.95 -0.19
N VAL A 180 -2.77 16.28 -0.95
CA VAL A 180 -2.51 15.96 -2.36
C VAL A 180 -2.41 17.26 -3.15
N ALA A 181 -1.31 17.43 -3.88
CA ALA A 181 -1.05 18.55 -4.77
C ALA A 181 -1.36 18.19 -6.22
N LYS A 182 -0.93 17.01 -6.67
CA LYS A 182 -1.13 16.53 -8.04
C LYS A 182 -1.44 15.03 -8.04
N THR A 183 -2.18 14.58 -9.04
CA THR A 183 -2.59 13.19 -9.21
C THR A 183 -2.33 12.75 -10.65
N TYR A 184 -1.72 11.57 -10.81
CA TYR A 184 -1.38 10.96 -12.08
C TYR A 184 -1.89 9.53 -12.09
N ARG A 185 -2.32 9.04 -13.25
CA ARG A 185 -2.72 7.64 -13.43
C ARG A 185 -1.86 7.01 -14.50
N SER A 186 -1.42 5.79 -14.26
CA SER A 186 -0.60 5.05 -15.19
C SER A 186 -1.32 4.82 -16.52
N ASN A 187 -0.59 5.02 -17.61
CA ASN A 187 -1.01 4.68 -18.97
C ASN A 187 -0.12 3.57 -19.58
N ALA A 188 0.59 2.82 -18.72
CA ALA A 188 1.59 1.85 -19.13
C ALA A 188 1.03 0.53 -19.71
N PHE A 189 -0.24 0.21 -19.45
CA PHE A 189 -0.92 -1.04 -19.85
C PHE A 189 -2.09 -0.75 -20.80
#